data_AF-A0A4P5QR17-F1
#
_entry.id   AF-A0A4P5QR17-F1
#
_cell.length_a   1.000
_cell.length_b   1.000
_cell.length_c   1.000
_cell.angle_alpha   90.00
_cell.angle_beta   90.00
_cell.angle_gamma   90.00
#
_symmetry.space_group_name_H-M   'P 1'
#
loop_
_entity.id
_entity.type
_entity.pdbx_description
1 polymer ?
#
loop_
_entity_poly.entity_id
_entity_poly.type
_entity_poly.pdbx_seq_one_letter_code
_entity_poly.pdbx_strand_id
1 'polypeptide(L)'
;MTAREEELIARELLAQQELIDVYLKEKRWAEVAALVRFARRDVPASLASTDPALYRTLREQLTRFFLNGGAVFSLARLEQLAG
;
A
#
# COMPACT_ATOMS: atom_id res chain seq x y z
N MET A 1 -9.06 -9.01 -8.52
CA MET A 1 -7.66 -9.26 -8.14
C MET A 1 -7.62 -10.33 -7.08
N THR A 2 -6.62 -11.21 -7.12
CA THR A 2 -6.35 -12.17 -6.03
C THR A 2 -5.63 -11.48 -4.88
N ALA A 3 -5.65 -12.07 -3.68
CA ALA A 3 -4.92 -11.55 -2.53
C ALA A 3 -3.41 -11.39 -2.80
N ARG A 4 -2.85 -12.27 -3.64
CA ARG A 4 -1.43 -12.22 -4.02
C ARG A 4 -1.12 -11.06 -4.96
N GLU A 5 -2.01 -10.78 -5.92
CA GLU A 5 -1.88 -9.63 -6.82
C GLU A 5 -1.98 -8.31 -6.06
N GLU A 6 -2.94 -8.21 -5.12
CA GLU A 6 -3.08 -7.04 -4.25
C GLU A 6 -1.81 -6.76 -3.44
N GLU A 7 -1.23 -7.81 -2.85
CA GLU A 7 0.03 -7.69 -2.10
C GLU A 7 1.17 -7.22 -3.01
N LEU A 8 1.32 -7.80 -4.21
CA LEU A 8 2.40 -7.45 -5.13
C LEU A 8 2.33 -5.97 -5.52
N ILE A 9 1.14 -5.50 -5.90
CA ILE A 9 0.90 -4.11 -6.29
C ILE A 9 1.11 -3.17 -5.10
N ALA A 10 0.62 -3.51 -3.91
CA ALA A 10 0.83 -2.70 -2.73
C ALA A 10 2.32 -2.56 -2.38
N ARG A 11 3.10 -3.65 -2.49
CA ARG A 11 4.55 -3.62 -2.23
C ARG A 11 5.31 -2.81 -3.29
N GLU A 12 4.90 -2.89 -4.55
CA GLU A 12 5.46 -2.06 -5.62
C GLU A 12 5.21 -0.58 -5.36
N LEU A 13 3.96 -0.19 -5.10
CA LEU A 13 3.58 1.21 -4.83
C LEU A 13 4.20 1.76 -3.54
N LEU A 14 4.44 0.93 -2.53
CA LEU A 14 5.17 1.33 -1.32
C LEU A 14 6.66 1.54 -1.58
N ALA A 15 7.25 0.76 -2.49
CA ALA A 15 8.65 0.89 -2.88
C ALA A 15 8.88 2.10 -3.81
N GLN A 16 7.91 2.42 -4.66
CA GLN A 16 7.96 3.49 -5.67
C GLN A 16 6.72 4.39 -5.52
N GLN A 17 6.72 5.25 -4.50
CA GLN A 17 5.54 6.05 -4.14
C GLN A 17 5.14 7.08 -5.18
N GLU A 18 6.06 7.49 -6.05
CA GLU A 18 5.80 8.33 -7.21
C GLU A 18 4.81 7.69 -8.21
N LEU A 19 4.69 6.36 -8.22
CA LEU A 19 3.72 5.66 -9.06
C LEU A 19 2.29 5.83 -8.54
N ILE A 20 2.09 6.19 -7.27
CA ILE A 20 0.75 6.40 -6.70
C ILE A 20 0.03 7.50 -7.48
N ASP A 21 0.72 8.60 -7.81
CA ASP A 21 0.15 9.69 -8.60
C ASP A 21 -0.22 9.25 -10.02
N VAL A 22 0.56 8.35 -10.62
CA VAL A 22 0.25 7.76 -11.93
C VAL A 22 -1.02 6.94 -11.84
N TYR A 23 -1.13 6.05 -10.84
CA TYR A 23 -2.29 5.19 -10.64
C TYR A 23 -3.56 6.00 -10.34
N LEU A 24 -3.44 7.10 -9.60
CA LEU A 24 -4.55 8.03 -9.36
C LEU A 24 -4.99 8.73 -10.66
N LYS A 25 -4.06 9.19 -11.49
CA LYS A 25 -4.37 9.83 -12.79
C LYS A 25 -5.03 8.85 -13.76
N GLU A 26 -4.56 7.61 -13.78
CA GLU A 26 -5.11 6.53 -14.60
C GLU A 26 -6.40 5.93 -14.03
N LYS A 27 -6.86 6.40 -12.87
CA LYS A 27 -8.08 5.92 -12.21
C LYS A 27 -8.03 4.42 -11.87
N ARG A 28 -6.84 3.93 -11.54
CA ARG A 28 -6.58 2.54 -11.12
C ARG A 28 -7.00 2.33 -9.66
N TRP A 29 -8.29 2.51 -9.39
CA TRP A 29 -8.82 2.61 -8.02
C TRP A 29 -8.69 1.30 -7.24
N ALA A 30 -8.80 0.15 -7.91
CA ALA A 30 -8.67 -1.16 -7.27
C ALA A 30 -7.26 -1.36 -6.69
N GLU A 31 -6.24 -0.95 -7.45
CA GLU A 31 -4.84 -1.03 -7.05
C GLU A 31 -4.50 -0.04 -5.93
N VAL A 32 -5.02 1.18 -5.99
CA VAL A 32 -4.86 2.15 -4.90
C VAL A 32 -5.62 1.68 -3.65
N ALA A 33 -6.78 1.05 -3.79
CA ALA A 33 -7.48 0.41 -2.68
C ALA A 33 -6.66 -0.74 -2.07
N ALA A 34 -6.02 -1.57 -2.89
CA ALA A 34 -5.12 -2.63 -2.44
C ALA A 34 -3.94 -2.08 -1.64
N LEU A 35 -3.30 -1.01 -2.11
CA LEU A 35 -2.26 -0.28 -1.37
C LEU A 35 -2.76 0.18 0.00
N VAL A 36 -3.90 0.88 0.05
CA VAL A 36 -4.45 1.42 1.30
C VAL A 36 -4.84 0.31 2.26
N ARG A 37 -5.42 -0.78 1.76
CA ARG A 37 -5.79 -1.96 2.56
C ARG A 37 -4.55 -2.61 3.16
N PHE A 38 -3.50 -2.78 2.37
CA PHE A 38 -2.22 -3.30 2.84
C PHE A 38 -1.59 -2.38 3.89
N ALA A 39 -1.53 -1.08 3.63
CA ALA A 39 -0.94 -0.11 4.53
C ALA A 39 -1.65 -0.03 5.90
N ARG A 40 -2.98 -0.18 5.92
CA ARG A 40 -3.78 -0.20 7.17
C ARG A 40 -3.61 -1.48 7.99
N ARG A 41 -3.19 -2.60 7.38
CA ARG A 41 -2.90 -3.85 8.10
C ARG A 41 -1.55 -3.83 8.80
N ASP A 42 -0.68 -2.89 8.43
CA ASP A 42 0.70 -2.75 8.90
C ASP A 42 1.56 -3.99 8.61
N VAL A 43 2.85 -3.92 8.95
CA VAL A 43 3.82 -5.01 8.76
C VAL A 43 3.60 -6.08 9.83
N PRO A 44 3.48 -7.37 9.47
CA PRO A 44 3.39 -8.45 10.45
C PRO A 44 4.55 -8.43 11.45
N ALA A 45 4.24 -8.43 12.75
CA ALA A 45 5.26 -8.38 13.81
C ALA A 45 6.18 -9.61 13.80
N SER A 46 5.70 -10.76 13.31
CA SER A 46 6.52 -11.98 13.15
C SER A 46 7.72 -11.77 12.24
N LEU A 47 7.63 -10.87 11.24
CA LEU A 47 8.76 -10.54 10.37
C LEU A 47 9.91 -9.90 11.14
N ALA A 48 9.66 -9.22 12.27
CA ALA A 48 10.74 -8.66 13.07
C ALA A 48 11.71 -9.74 13.59
N SER A 49 11.24 -10.99 13.72
CA SER A 49 12.06 -12.13 14.16
C SER A 49 12.54 -13.00 12.99
N THR A 50 11.72 -13.20 11.95
CA THR A 50 12.09 -14.09 10.83
C THR A 50 12.89 -13.40 9.73
N ASP A 51 12.64 -12.10 9.49
CA ASP A 51 13.39 -11.28 8.53
C ASP A 51 13.40 -9.79 8.98
N PRO A 52 14.32 -9.43 9.90
CA PRO A 52 14.39 -8.09 10.46
C PRO A 52 14.74 -7.01 9.43
N ALA A 53 15.40 -7.37 8.33
CA ALA A 53 15.73 -6.42 7.27
C ALA A 53 14.46 -6.04 6.51
N LEU A 54 13.68 -7.04 6.10
CA LEU A 54 12.41 -6.82 5.41
C LEU A 54 11.41 -6.07 6.29
N TYR A 55 11.32 -6.41 7.57
CA TYR A 55 10.45 -5.70 8.52
C TYR A 55 10.77 -4.20 8.55
N ARG A 56 12.04 -3.83 8.69
CA ARG A 56 12.47 -2.42 8.74
C ARG A 56 12.17 -1.69 7.44
N THR A 57 12.47 -2.30 6.29
CA THR A 57 12.19 -1.72 4.97
C THR A 57 10.70 -1.42 4.79
N LEU A 58 9.83 -2.39 5.09
CA LEU A 58 8.38 -2.20 4.94
C LEU A 58 7.84 -1.13 5.91
N ARG A 59 8.33 -1.12 7.16
CA ARG A 59 7.95 -0.10 8.15
C ARG A 59 8.36 1.30 7.70
N GLU A 60 9.56 1.45 7.14
CA GLU A 60 10.04 2.72 6.60
C GLU A 60 9.19 3.18 5.42
N GLN A 61 8.88 2.29 4.47
CA GLN A 61 8.02 2.59 3.32
C GLN A 61 6.62 3.03 3.75
N LEU A 62 5.98 2.31 4.69
CA LEU A 62 4.68 2.69 5.25
C LEU A 62 4.74 4.05 5.94
N THR A 63 5.79 4.29 6.72
CA THR A 63 6.00 5.58 7.38
C THR A 63 6.05 6.71 6.36
N ARG A 64 6.86 6.57 5.31
CA ARG A 64 6.94 7.55 4.21
C ARG A 64 5.59 7.73 3.52
N PHE A 65 4.86 6.65 3.25
CA PHE A 65 3.53 6.73 2.63
C PHE A 65 2.56 7.58 3.45
N PHE A 66 2.50 7.39 4.77
CA PHE A 66 1.64 8.19 5.64
C PHE A 66 2.12 9.63 5.80
N LEU A 67 3.43 9.87 5.87
CA LEU A 67 4.01 11.22 5.88
C LEU A 67 3.68 12.00 4.60
N ASN A 68 3.62 11.31 3.46
CA ASN A 68 3.24 11.88 2.17
C ASN A 68 1.72 12.00 1.97
N GLY A 69 0.93 11.92 3.05
CA GLY A 69 -0.50 12.13 3.01
C GLY A 69 -1.33 10.87 2.74
N GLY A 70 -0.74 9.67 2.77
CA GLY A 70 -1.46 8.40 2.57
C GLY A 70 -2.67 8.19 3.50
N ALA A 71 -2.72 8.90 4.64
CA ALA A 71 -3.85 8.90 5.55
C ALA A 71 -5.14 9.53 4.97
N VAL A 72 -5.05 10.38 3.95
CA VAL A 72 -6.21 11.05 3.34
C VAL A 72 -7.04 10.12 2.46
N PHE A 73 -6.48 8.97 2.06
CA PHE A 73 -7.19 8.01 1.22
C PHE A 73 -8.32 7.31 2.01
N SER A 74 -9.54 7.51 1.54
CA SER A 74 -10.71 6.76 2.00
C SER A 74 -10.78 5.42 1.26
N LEU A 75 -10.45 4.33 1.95
CA LEU A 75 -10.56 2.97 1.41
C LEU A 75 -11.96 2.69 0.86
N ALA A 76 -13.01 3.02 1.62
CA ALA A 76 -14.39 2.81 1.21
C ALA A 76 -14.73 3.55 -0.09
N ARG A 77 -14.21 4.78 -0.27
CA ARG A 77 -14.41 5.55 -1.51
C ARG A 77 -13.66 4.93 -2.68
N LEU A 78 -12.43 4.47 -2.47
CA LEU A 78 -11.64 3.82 -3.52
C LEU A 78 -12.28 2.51 -3.97
N GLU A 79 -12.80 1.72 -3.03
CA GLU A 79 -13.54 0.48 -3.32
C GLU A 79 -14.83 0.78 -4.11
N GLN A 80 -15.58 1.81 -3.75
CA GLN A 80 -16.76 2.26 -4.53
C GLN A 80 -16.40 2.69 -5.96
N LEU A 81 -15.27 3.35 -6.15
CA LEU A 81 -14.81 3.79 -7.48
C LEU A 81 -14.27 2.64 -8.33
N ALA A 82 -13.79 1.57 -7.69
CA ALA A 82 -13.27 0.38 -8.37
C ALA A 82 -14.38 -0.49 -8.99
N GLY A 83 -15.61 -0.39 -8.49
CA GLY A 83 -16.78 -1.15 -8.96
C GLY A 83 -17.12 -2.33 -8.05
#